data_AF-A0AAF0JPM8-F1
#
_entry.id   AF-A0AAF0JPM8-F1
#
_cell.length_a   1.000
_cell.length_b   1.000
_cell.length_c   1.000
_cell.angle_alpha   90.00
_cell.angle_beta   90.00
_cell.angle_gamma   90.00
#
_symmetry.space_group_name_H-M   'P 1'
#
loop_
_entity.id
_entity.type
_entity.pdbx_description
1 polymer ?
#
loop_
_entity_poly.entity_id
_entity_poly.type
_entity_poly.pdbx_seq_one_letter_code
_entity_poly.pdbx_strand_id
1 'polypeptide(L)'
;MAKGKKAAKKGGEQITTSKTVSLESKVEFTEDILKKLERDLKRNTFTVLTPYTLAQAYGIRISTAKKILRAAAERGILVLYSGGRTPVYVKPGVGK
;
A
#
# COMPACT_ATOMS: atom_id res chain seq x y z
N MET A 1 -6.30 36.05 27.35
CA MET A 1 -6.09 35.44 26.01
C MET A 1 -4.78 34.65 26.04
N ALA A 2 -4.81 33.33 25.96
CA ALA A 2 -3.61 32.50 25.69
C ALA A 2 -4.05 31.07 25.32
N LYS A 3 -4.30 30.81 24.03
CA LYS A 3 -4.65 29.47 23.52
C LYS A 3 -3.38 28.78 23.02
N GLY A 4 -2.67 28.12 23.93
CA GLY A 4 -1.54 27.25 23.60
C GLY A 4 -2.02 26.00 22.87
N LYS A 5 -1.75 25.90 21.56
CA LYS A 5 -1.94 24.67 20.78
C LYS A 5 -0.68 23.81 20.92
N LYS A 6 -0.72 22.79 21.78
CA LYS A 6 0.26 21.69 21.79
C LYS A 6 -0.43 20.33 21.69
N ALA A 7 0.10 19.55 20.75
CA ALA A 7 0.23 18.10 20.78
C ALA A 7 -1.03 17.23 20.85
N ALA A 8 -1.37 16.61 19.71
CA ALA A 8 -2.00 15.30 19.68
C ALA A 8 -1.37 14.44 18.58
N LYS A 9 -0.12 14.00 18.80
CA LYS A 9 0.45 12.81 18.15
C LYS A 9 -0.14 11.58 18.86
N LYS A 10 -1.22 11.03 18.32
CA LYS A 10 -1.61 9.61 18.52
C LYS A 10 -1.01 8.86 17.33
N GLY A 11 -0.16 7.85 17.47
CA GLY A 11 -0.11 6.76 18.41
C GLY A 11 0.28 5.57 17.54
N GLY A 12 1.58 5.39 17.33
CA GLY A 12 2.13 4.33 16.51
C GLY A 12 2.93 3.41 17.40
N GLU A 13 2.29 2.33 17.83
CA GLU A 13 2.92 1.22 18.52
C GLU A 13 4.06 0.69 17.64
N GLN A 14 5.29 0.89 18.12
CA GLN A 14 6.51 0.42 17.47
C GLN A 14 6.65 -1.07 17.77
N ILE A 15 6.17 -1.94 16.87
CA ILE A 15 6.58 -3.33 16.88
C ILE A 15 7.94 -3.41 16.17
N THR A 16 8.98 -3.28 16.97
CA THR A 16 10.36 -3.65 16.66
C THR A 16 10.46 -5.17 16.59
N THR A 17 10.43 -5.73 15.40
CA THR A 17 10.92 -7.09 15.17
C THR A 17 11.85 -7.06 13.96
N SER A 18 13.09 -6.70 14.25
CA SER A 18 14.25 -7.11 13.47
C SER A 18 14.30 -8.64 13.45
N LYS A 19 13.85 -9.26 12.35
CA LYS A 19 14.14 -10.66 12.07
C LYS A 19 14.57 -10.75 10.61
N THR A 20 15.78 -11.27 10.44
CA THR A 20 16.48 -11.57 9.20
C THR A 20 15.52 -12.21 8.20
N VAL A 21 14.96 -11.42 7.28
CA VAL A 21 14.15 -11.95 6.18
C VAL A 21 15.08 -12.12 5.00
N SER A 22 15.37 -13.38 4.65
CA SER A 22 16.12 -13.73 3.45
C SER A 22 15.47 -13.10 2.21
N LEU A 23 16.28 -12.80 1.19
CA LEU A 23 15.81 -12.15 -0.02
C LEU A 23 14.71 -12.99 -0.72
N GLU A 24 14.86 -14.32 -0.77
CA GLU A 24 13.81 -15.23 -1.28
C GLU A 24 12.47 -15.03 -0.57
N SER A 25 12.44 -15.09 0.77
CA SER A 25 11.19 -14.95 1.53
C SER A 25 10.49 -13.61 1.31
N LYS A 26 11.27 -12.55 1.01
CA LYS A 26 10.73 -11.22 0.70
C LYS A 26 10.15 -11.14 -0.73
N VAL A 27 10.72 -11.89 -1.67
CA VAL A 27 10.19 -12.01 -3.03
C VAL A 27 8.88 -12.81 -3.01
N GLU A 28 8.89 -13.99 -2.37
CA GLU A 28 7.70 -14.83 -2.24
C GLU A 28 6.55 -14.09 -1.56
N PHE A 29 6.83 -13.36 -0.47
CA PHE A 29 5.84 -12.54 0.21
C PHE A 29 5.25 -11.43 -0.69
N THR A 30 6.07 -10.82 -1.54
CA THR A 30 5.63 -9.77 -2.45
C THR A 30 4.69 -10.34 -3.53
N GLU A 31 5.01 -11.52 -4.06
CA GLU A 31 4.18 -12.21 -5.04
C GLU A 31 2.84 -12.66 -4.46
N ASP A 32 2.83 -13.14 -3.22
CA ASP A 32 1.59 -13.56 -2.55
C ASP A 32 0.64 -12.36 -2.34
N ILE A 33 1.18 -11.21 -1.93
CA ILE A 33 0.39 -9.97 -1.81
C ILE A 33 -0.14 -9.52 -3.17
N LEU A 34 0.68 -9.58 -4.23
CA LEU A 34 0.23 -9.20 -5.58
C LEU A 34 -0.93 -10.08 -6.05
N LYS A 35 -0.85 -11.41 -5.87
CA LYS A 35 -1.94 -12.33 -6.19
C LYS A 35 -3.22 -12.02 -5.41
N LYS A 36 -3.08 -11.68 -4.11
CA LYS A 36 -4.22 -11.30 -3.27
C LYS A 36 -4.83 -9.98 -3.73
N LEU A 37 -4.00 -8.99 -4.05
CA LEU A 37 -4.41 -7.70 -4.61
C LEU A 37 -5.21 -7.87 -5.91
N GLU A 38 -4.75 -8.74 -6.82
CA GLU A 38 -5.49 -9.05 -8.05
C GLU A 38 -6.88 -9.63 -7.77
N ARG A 39 -6.99 -10.54 -6.78
CA ARG A 39 -8.29 -11.12 -6.38
C ARG A 39 -9.21 -10.05 -5.79
N ASP A 40 -8.69 -9.17 -4.95
CA ASP A 40 -9.47 -8.07 -4.34
C ASP A 40 -9.92 -7.04 -5.39
N LEU A 41 -9.07 -6.74 -6.37
CA LEU A 41 -9.42 -5.88 -7.52
C LEU A 41 -10.50 -6.50 -8.42
N LYS A 42 -10.49 -7.83 -8.59
CA LYS A 42 -11.55 -8.55 -9.31
C LYS A 42 -12.89 -8.50 -8.57
N ARG A 43 -12.85 -8.55 -7.23
CA ARG A 43 -14.03 -8.42 -6.36
C ARG A 43 -14.56 -6.98 -6.22
N ASN A 44 -13.92 -6.02 -6.89
CA ASN A 44 -14.25 -4.59 -6.80
C ASN A 44 -14.17 -4.04 -5.37
N THR A 45 -13.37 -4.67 -4.49
CA THR A 45 -13.18 -4.24 -3.10
C THR A 45 -12.50 -2.87 -3.02
N PHE A 46 -11.64 -2.56 -3.99
CA PHE A 46 -10.88 -1.31 -4.03
C PHE A 46 -11.10 -0.57 -5.35
N THR A 47 -11.75 0.59 -5.28
CA THR A 47 -11.87 1.52 -6.41
C THR A 47 -10.63 2.39 -6.55
N VAL A 48 -10.07 2.84 -5.41
CA VAL A 48 -8.92 3.73 -5.35
C VAL A 48 -7.90 3.16 -4.35
N LEU A 49 -6.65 3.07 -4.79
CA LEU A 49 -5.54 2.55 -4.02
C LEU A 49 -4.50 3.63 -3.79
N THR A 50 -4.10 3.76 -2.53
CA THR A 50 -3.01 4.63 -2.10
C THR A 50 -2.08 3.81 -1.21
N PRO A 51 -0.83 4.26 -0.97
CA PRO A 51 0.05 3.57 -0.05
C PRO A 51 -0.54 3.35 1.35
N TYR A 52 -1.38 4.28 1.81
CA TYR A 52 -2.06 4.17 3.10
C TYR A 52 -3.15 3.11 3.10
N THR A 53 -4.01 3.09 2.07
CA THR A 53 -5.10 2.10 2.00
C THR A 53 -4.54 0.68 1.85
N LEU A 54 -3.50 0.50 1.04
CA LEU A 54 -2.84 -0.80 0.90
C LEU A 54 -2.11 -1.22 2.19
N ALA A 55 -1.41 -0.29 2.85
CA ALA A 55 -0.75 -0.59 4.12
C ALA A 55 -1.75 -1.06 5.19
N GLN A 56 -2.89 -0.39 5.30
CA GLN A 56 -3.93 -0.72 6.26
C GLN A 56 -4.62 -2.05 5.93
N ALA A 57 -4.95 -2.30 4.66
CA ALA A 57 -5.64 -3.52 4.24
C ALA A 57 -4.80 -4.79 4.40
N TYR A 58 -3.49 -4.70 4.16
CA TYR A 58 -2.58 -5.86 4.20
C TYR A 58 -1.71 -5.90 5.47
N GLY A 59 -1.84 -4.93 6.38
CA GLY A 59 -1.03 -4.87 7.61
C GLY A 59 0.46 -4.69 7.35
N ILE A 60 0.84 -4.02 6.25
CA ILE A 60 2.23 -3.85 5.83
C ILE A 60 2.71 -2.42 6.03
N ARG A 61 4.03 -2.23 6.10
CA ARG A 61 4.65 -0.89 6.14
C ARG A 61 4.31 -0.08 4.89
N ILE A 62 4.09 1.23 5.06
CA ILE A 62 3.82 2.18 3.95
C ILE A 62 4.91 2.13 2.87
N SER A 63 6.18 1.97 3.27
CA SER A 63 7.30 1.84 2.33
C SER A 63 7.19 0.57 1.47
N THR A 64 6.75 -0.55 2.05
CA THR A 64 6.47 -1.79 1.34
C THR A 64 5.25 -1.61 0.43
N ALA A 65 4.18 -1.00 0.93
CA ALA A 65 2.99 -0.71 0.14
C ALA A 65 3.29 0.11 -1.11
N LYS A 66 4.14 1.16 -1.01
CA LYS A 66 4.60 1.94 -2.18
C LYS A 66 5.29 1.06 -3.23
N LYS A 67 6.17 0.15 -2.78
CA LYS A 67 6.89 -0.76 -3.69
C LYS A 67 5.92 -1.71 -4.39
N ILE A 68 4.94 -2.26 -3.66
CA ILE A 68 3.93 -3.17 -4.20
C ILE A 68 3.03 -2.45 -5.21
N LEU A 69 2.54 -1.25 -4.90
CA LEU A 69 1.71 -0.48 -5.83
C LEU A 69 2.46 -0.15 -7.12
N ARG A 70 3.73 0.22 -7.00
CA ARG A 70 4.59 0.48 -8.16
C ARG A 70 4.78 -0.79 -9.00
N ALA A 71 5.13 -1.91 -8.37
CA ALA A 71 5.28 -3.19 -9.05
C ALA A 71 3.97 -3.67 -9.70
N ALA A 72 2.83 -3.45 -9.05
CA ALA A 72 1.52 -3.77 -9.61
C ALA A 72 1.20 -2.89 -10.84
N ALA A 73 1.58 -1.62 -10.81
CA ALA A 73 1.43 -0.73 -11.97
C ALA A 73 2.38 -1.08 -13.11
N GLU A 74 3.63 -1.45 -12.82
CA GLU A 74 4.60 -1.94 -13.81
C GLU A 74 4.12 -3.23 -14.50
N ARG A 75 3.35 -4.06 -13.78
CA ARG A 75 2.71 -5.27 -14.31
C ARG A 75 1.37 -5.03 -15.00
N GLY A 76 0.89 -3.79 -15.07
CA GLY A 76 -0.40 -3.43 -15.67
C GLY A 76 -1.64 -3.83 -14.86
N ILE A 77 -1.46 -4.29 -13.61
CA ILE A 77 -2.56 -4.63 -12.69
C ILE A 77 -3.26 -3.36 -12.19
N LEU A 78 -2.51 -2.27 -12.08
CA LEU A 78 -2.97 -0.96 -11.66
C LEU A 78 -2.50 0.11 -12.65
N VAL A 79 -3.19 1.24 -12.65
CA VAL A 79 -2.78 2.43 -13.40
C VAL A 79 -2.52 3.56 -12.42
N LEU A 80 -1.39 4.24 -12.59
CA LEU A 80 -1.12 5.46 -11.84
C LEU A 80 -2.08 6.55 -12.33
N TYR A 81 -2.97 6.99 -11.44
CA TYR A 81 -3.90 8.06 -11.73
C TYR A 81 -3.28 9.43 -11.44
N SER A 82 -2.59 9.57 -10.31
CA SER A 82 -1.90 10.81 -9.91
C SER A 82 -0.54 10.50 -9.30
N GLY A 83 0.51 11.08 -9.89
CA GLY A 83 1.84 11.16 -9.30
C GLY A 83 1.90 12.26 -8.24
N GLY A 84 2.64 12.04 -7.15
CA GLY A 84 2.77 13.02 -6.06
C GLY A 84 3.38 12.42 -4.80
N ARG A 85 3.35 13.16 -3.69
CA ARG A 85 3.82 12.67 -2.37
C ARG A 85 3.10 11.39 -1.94
N THR A 86 1.81 11.33 -2.24
CA THR A 86 0.92 10.17 -2.04
C THR A 86 0.39 9.74 -3.40
N PRO A 87 1.08 8.81 -4.10
CA PRO A 87 0.62 8.35 -5.40
C PRO A 87 -0.74 7.66 -5.28
N VAL A 88 -1.60 7.92 -6.25
CA VAL A 88 -2.94 7.34 -6.33
C VAL A 88 -2.98 6.40 -7.53
N TYR A 89 -3.40 5.17 -7.27
CA TYR A 89 -3.56 4.12 -8.26
C TYR A 89 -5.02 3.72 -8.35
N VAL A 90 -5.43 3.35 -9.55
CA VAL A 90 -6.78 2.86 -9.82
C VAL A 90 -6.68 1.55 -10.59
N LYS A 91 -7.74 0.73 -10.49
CA LYS A 91 -7.89 -0.42 -11.37
C LYS A 91 -7.89 0.09 -12.82
N PRO A 92 -7.14 -0.53 -13.75
CA PRO A 92 -7.27 -0.22 -15.17
C PRO A 92 -8.75 -0.38 -15.54
N GLY A 93 -9.35 0.69 -16.07
CA GLY A 93 -10.71 0.61 -16.56
C GLY A 93 -10.78 -0.52 -17.57
N VAL A 94 -11.63 -1.52 -17.30
CA VAL A 94 -12.05 -2.44 -18.35
C VAL A 94 -12.68 -1.52 -19.39
N GLY A 95 -12.01 -1.38 -20.54
CA GLY A 95 -12.55 -0.62 -21.65
C GLY A 95 -13.99 -1.08 -21.90
N LYS A 96 -14.86 -0.11 -22.18
CA LYS A 96 -16.15 -0.40 -22.81
C LYS A 96 -15.97 -1.33 -24.00
#